data_AF-L8FPK2-F1
#
_entry.id   AF-L8FPK2-F1
#
_cell.length_a   1.000
_cell.length_b   1.000
_cell.length_c   1.000
_cell.angle_alpha   90.00
_cell.angle_beta   90.00
_cell.angle_gamma   90.00
#
_symmetry.space_group_name_H-M   'P 1'
#
loop_
_entity.id
_entity.type
_entity.pdbx_description
1 polymer ?
#
loop_
_entity_poly.entity_id
_entity_poly.type
_entity_poly.pdbx_seq_one_letter_code
_entity_poly.pdbx_strand_id
1 'polypeptide(L)'
;MSEPTKKRKRNADGSKKSSKKVAVETPGASEVTVTVVQNTDDWAPIVAATPGLAFDKSLSLKPYTKRRGNAPQRPGQSGSIATDELLIESSEHPAIDYVGREEEAGGTDSLLKHYIGVYDPATGGLQVIESRKMTVRGIVRAQNAAPEAFAEKGDYKNMRELRNDLGQTFGTKKSKKAIASLTENAISKPRTAAEHTEPVKHDAVTAAMLRNMAEVTSGMATTEELQTVVDESKPRPRANLDAESPKDVYTIDYLVGTETMKVIPVKEWQDAVKAKEQIITSSKFVSDRIQLASSSVQKLKVLRYLLAILEFYGATTPAAACARSPKRMSCARPCPASRRRWRGTSSASSRITA
;
A
#
# COMPACT_ATOMS: atom_id res chain seq x y z
N MET A 1 25.98 3.81 5.21
CA MET A 1 26.48 3.49 3.85
C MET A 1 25.28 3.11 3.01
N SER A 2 24.82 4.05 2.19
CA SER A 2 23.57 4.01 1.43
C SER A 2 23.77 3.34 0.08
N GLU A 3 23.06 2.24 -0.17
CA GLU A 3 23.06 1.58 -1.48
C GLU A 3 22.30 2.40 -2.53
N PRO A 4 22.77 2.43 -3.79
CA PRO A 4 22.16 3.24 -4.85
C PRO A 4 20.83 2.64 -5.31
N THR A 5 19.76 3.41 -5.14
CA THR A 5 18.41 3.09 -5.57
C THR A 5 18.31 3.10 -7.11
N LYS A 6 18.07 1.91 -7.67
CA LYS A 6 17.87 1.67 -9.11
C LYS A 6 16.60 2.38 -9.59
N LYS A 7 16.80 3.47 -10.35
CA LYS A 7 15.74 4.22 -11.08
C LYS A 7 14.89 3.24 -11.90
N ARG A 8 13.61 3.10 -11.55
CA ARG A 8 12.62 2.38 -12.36
C ARG A 8 12.33 3.18 -13.63
N LYS A 9 12.58 2.57 -14.79
CA LYS A 9 12.27 3.11 -16.11
C LYS A 9 10.75 3.01 -16.31
N ARG A 10 10.10 4.15 -16.59
CA ARG A 10 8.67 4.25 -16.91
C ARG A 10 8.40 3.39 -18.14
N ASN A 11 7.41 2.49 -18.07
CA ASN A 11 6.94 1.75 -19.23
C ASN A 11 6.32 2.77 -20.20
N ALA A 12 7.03 3.09 -21.28
CA ALA A 12 6.43 3.70 -22.43
C ALA A 12 5.71 2.59 -23.20
N ASP A 13 4.42 2.78 -23.47
CA ASP A 13 3.61 1.93 -24.35
C ASP A 13 4.23 1.93 -25.76
N GLY A 14 5.17 1.01 -25.95
CA GLY A 14 5.70 0.66 -27.26
C GLY A 14 4.70 -0.23 -27.98
N SER A 15 3.65 0.36 -28.53
CA SER A 15 2.84 -0.31 -29.55
C SER A 15 3.77 -0.63 -30.73
N LYS A 16 4.15 -1.90 -30.83
CA LYS A 16 4.85 -2.43 -32.01
C LYS A 16 3.90 -2.24 -33.20
N LYS A 17 4.16 -1.21 -34.01
CA LYS A 17 3.47 -1.01 -35.29
C LYS A 17 3.75 -2.22 -36.18
N SER A 18 2.76 -3.11 -36.34
CA SER A 18 2.80 -4.15 -37.35
C SER A 18 2.65 -3.49 -38.72
N SER A 19 3.69 -3.54 -39.55
CA SER A 19 3.68 -3.01 -40.93
C SER A 19 2.93 -3.89 -41.92
N LYS A 20 2.09 -4.82 -41.45
CA LYS A 20 1.17 -5.58 -42.30
C LYS A 20 -0.16 -4.85 -42.31
N LYS A 21 -0.53 -4.26 -43.46
CA LYS A 21 -1.92 -3.89 -43.74
C LYS A 21 -2.74 -5.18 -43.67
N VAL A 22 -3.39 -5.41 -42.54
CA VAL A 22 -4.42 -6.44 -42.41
C VAL A 22 -5.66 -5.83 -43.03
N ALA A 23 -6.05 -6.29 -44.21
CA ALA A 23 -7.39 -6.10 -44.72
C ALA A 23 -8.32 -6.86 -43.76
N VAL A 24 -8.95 -6.13 -42.84
CA VAL A 24 -10.03 -6.68 -42.02
C VAL A 24 -11.26 -6.68 -42.92
N GLU A 25 -11.45 -7.78 -43.64
CA GLU A 25 -12.73 -8.07 -44.29
C GLU A 25 -13.73 -8.46 -43.20
N THR A 26 -14.36 -7.45 -42.61
CA THR A 26 -15.60 -7.67 -41.85
C THR A 26 -16.72 -7.91 -42.86
N PRO A 27 -17.44 -9.05 -42.81
CA PRO A 27 -18.52 -9.31 -43.74
C PRO A 27 -19.64 -8.28 -43.53
N GLY A 28 -19.81 -7.38 -44.49
CA GLY A 28 -20.82 -6.30 -44.47
C GLY A 28 -20.29 -4.87 -44.65
N ALA A 29 -18.99 -4.66 -44.86
CA ALA A 29 -18.41 -3.33 -45.04
C ALA A 29 -18.78 -2.72 -46.41
N SER A 30 -19.86 -1.94 -46.45
CA SER A 30 -20.06 -0.90 -47.47
C SER A 30 -18.86 0.04 -47.45
N GLU A 31 -18.31 0.39 -48.61
CA GLU A 31 -17.25 1.39 -48.74
C GLU A 31 -17.69 2.70 -48.06
N VAL A 32 -17.06 3.03 -46.92
CA VAL A 32 -17.45 4.19 -46.12
C VAL A 32 -16.77 5.43 -46.68
N THR A 33 -17.55 6.35 -47.22
CA THR A 33 -17.03 7.63 -47.71
C THR A 33 -16.76 8.57 -46.54
N VAL A 34 -15.50 8.95 -46.34
CA VAL A 34 -15.08 9.82 -45.23
C VAL A 34 -15.05 11.28 -45.69
N THR A 35 -15.88 12.11 -45.10
CA THR A 35 -15.90 13.56 -45.35
C THR A 35 -15.44 14.30 -44.09
N VAL A 36 -14.35 15.06 -44.19
CA VAL A 36 -13.88 15.94 -43.11
C VAL A 36 -14.64 17.25 -43.21
N VAL A 37 -15.55 17.48 -42.27
CA VAL A 37 -16.33 18.72 -42.21
C VAL A 37 -15.49 19.75 -41.43
N GLN A 38 -15.16 20.86 -42.09
CA GLN A 38 -14.49 21.98 -41.44
C GLN A 38 -15.52 22.78 -40.66
N ASN A 39 -15.41 22.79 -39.33
CA ASN A 39 -16.22 23.68 -38.51
C ASN A 39 -15.68 25.10 -38.62
N THR A 40 -16.44 25.95 -39.29
CA THR A 40 -16.24 27.41 -39.30
C THR A 40 -16.93 28.09 -38.12
N ASP A 41 -17.78 27.36 -37.39
CA ASP A 41 -18.53 27.89 -36.26
C ASP A 41 -17.61 28.08 -35.03
N ASP A 42 -17.85 29.16 -34.28
CA ASP A 42 -17.11 29.49 -33.06
C ASP A 42 -17.21 28.37 -32.02
N TRP A 43 -18.31 27.62 -32.03
CA TRP A 43 -18.64 26.57 -31.10
C TRP A 43 -18.46 25.18 -31.72
N ALA A 44 -17.23 24.65 -31.61
CA ALA A 44 -16.94 23.27 -31.96
C ALA A 44 -17.54 22.28 -30.95
N PRO A 45 -17.87 21.03 -31.35
CA PRO A 45 -18.38 20.03 -30.42
C PRO A 45 -17.34 19.67 -29.34
N ILE A 46 -17.84 19.35 -28.16
CA ILE A 46 -17.05 19.23 -26.94
C ILE A 46 -17.15 17.81 -26.39
N VAL A 47 -16.00 17.19 -26.14
CA VAL A 47 -15.89 15.90 -25.46
C VAL A 47 -15.39 16.16 -24.04
N ALA A 48 -16.32 16.14 -23.08
CA ALA A 48 -16.02 16.32 -21.67
C ALA A 48 -15.72 14.97 -20.99
N ALA A 49 -14.51 14.79 -20.49
CA ALA A 49 -14.13 13.68 -19.62
C ALA A 49 -14.47 14.02 -18.17
N THR A 50 -15.32 13.20 -17.54
CA THR A 50 -15.75 13.33 -16.13
C THR A 50 -15.17 12.18 -15.29
N PRO A 51 -13.90 12.23 -14.88
CA PRO A 51 -13.30 11.15 -14.10
C PRO A 51 -13.95 11.05 -12.72
N GLY A 52 -14.65 9.94 -12.46
CA GLY A 52 -15.25 9.65 -11.15
C GLY A 52 -16.44 10.55 -10.77
N LEU A 53 -17.03 11.26 -11.73
CA LEU A 53 -18.15 12.18 -11.49
C LEU A 53 -19.32 11.80 -12.39
N ALA A 54 -20.49 11.57 -11.79
CA ALA A 54 -21.74 11.43 -12.51
C ALA A 54 -22.30 12.83 -12.81
N PHE A 55 -22.43 13.15 -14.09
CA PHE A 55 -22.92 14.44 -14.55
C PHE A 55 -24.43 14.39 -14.75
N ASP A 56 -25.17 15.34 -14.18
CA ASP A 56 -26.63 15.42 -14.35
C ASP A 56 -26.96 16.01 -15.73
N LYS A 57 -27.93 15.40 -16.43
CA LYS A 57 -28.29 15.79 -17.80
C LYS A 57 -29.05 17.11 -17.86
N SER A 58 -29.67 17.53 -16.76
CA SER A 58 -30.42 18.79 -16.67
C SER A 58 -29.54 20.01 -16.39
N LEU A 59 -28.25 19.82 -16.08
CA LEU A 59 -27.37 20.92 -15.68
C LEU A 59 -27.03 21.82 -16.86
N SER A 60 -27.27 23.13 -16.71
CA SER A 60 -26.86 24.13 -17.70
C SER A 60 -25.36 24.42 -17.58
N LEU A 61 -24.63 24.23 -18.68
CA LEU A 61 -23.20 24.50 -18.78
C LEU A 61 -22.97 25.86 -19.46
N LYS A 62 -22.33 26.79 -18.75
CA LYS A 62 -22.00 28.12 -19.29
C LYS A 62 -20.59 28.10 -19.91
N PRO A 63 -20.46 28.31 -21.22
CA PRO A 63 -19.16 28.37 -21.87
C PRO A 63 -18.55 29.77 -21.78
N TYR A 64 -17.24 29.82 -21.59
CA TYR A 64 -16.43 31.03 -21.57
C TYR A 64 -15.18 30.82 -22.41
N THR A 65 -14.89 31.72 -23.32
CA THR A 65 -13.73 31.64 -24.21
C THR A 65 -12.67 32.65 -23.82
N LYS A 66 -11.41 32.24 -23.86
CA LYS A 66 -10.25 33.10 -23.64
C LYS A 66 -9.23 32.88 -24.73
N ARG A 67 -8.65 33.95 -25.28
CA ARG A 67 -7.60 33.82 -26.30
C ARG A 67 -6.33 33.19 -25.71
N ARG A 68 -5.78 32.17 -26.38
CA ARG A 68 -4.54 31.50 -26.00
C ARG A 68 -3.34 32.45 -26.10
N GLY A 69 -2.47 32.42 -25.09
CA GLY A 69 -1.23 33.22 -25.10
C GLY A 69 -0.27 32.84 -26.23
N ASN A 70 -0.24 31.55 -26.61
CA ASN A 70 0.58 31.01 -27.68
C ASN A 70 -0.23 30.73 -28.97
N ALA A 71 -1.27 31.53 -29.22
CA ALA A 71 -2.11 31.34 -30.41
C ALA A 71 -1.30 31.52 -31.71
N PRO A 72 -1.50 30.66 -32.72
CA PRO A 72 -0.89 30.87 -34.03
C PRO A 72 -1.41 32.16 -34.66
N GLN A 73 -0.51 32.94 -35.27
CA GLN A 73 -0.83 34.23 -35.93
C GLN A 73 -1.81 34.10 -37.11
N ARG A 74 -1.95 32.90 -37.68
CA ARG A 74 -2.94 32.59 -38.71
C ARG A 74 -3.74 31.36 -38.28
N PRO A 75 -5.08 31.43 -38.21
CA PRO A 75 -5.89 30.25 -37.99
C PRO A 75 -5.71 29.33 -39.20
N GLY A 76 -5.14 28.16 -38.98
CA GLY A 76 -5.09 27.10 -39.99
C GLY A 76 -6.47 26.45 -40.14
N GLN A 77 -6.48 25.22 -40.66
CA GLN A 77 -7.71 24.41 -40.84
C GLN A 77 -8.51 24.17 -39.53
N SER A 78 -7.87 24.36 -38.37
CA SER A 78 -8.46 24.18 -37.04
C SER A 78 -9.06 25.45 -36.40
N GLY A 79 -9.17 26.56 -37.16
CA GLY A 79 -9.99 27.73 -36.79
C GLY A 79 -9.83 28.24 -35.35
N SER A 80 -10.98 28.48 -34.69
CA SER A 80 -11.13 28.97 -33.32
C SER A 80 -10.60 28.00 -32.24
N ILE A 81 -10.52 26.70 -32.56
CA ILE A 81 -10.03 25.65 -31.64
C ILE A 81 -8.55 25.85 -31.33
N ALA A 82 -7.77 26.31 -32.31
CA ALA A 82 -6.34 26.56 -32.14
C ALA A 82 -6.03 27.92 -31.47
N THR A 83 -6.93 28.90 -31.57
CA THR A 83 -6.69 30.27 -31.08
C THR A 83 -7.23 30.52 -29.68
N ASP A 84 -8.33 29.86 -29.31
CA ASP A 84 -9.06 30.14 -28.08
C ASP A 84 -9.10 28.90 -27.16
N GLU A 85 -8.93 29.14 -25.86
CA GLU A 85 -9.18 28.22 -24.76
C GLU A 85 -10.65 28.31 -24.35
N LEU A 86 -11.33 27.17 -24.21
CA LEU A 86 -12.69 27.09 -23.72
C LEU A 86 -12.71 26.62 -22.25
N LEU A 87 -13.36 27.41 -21.41
CA LEU A 87 -13.70 27.10 -20.03
C LEU A 87 -15.21 26.86 -19.96
N ILE A 88 -15.62 25.80 -19.29
CA ILE A 88 -17.03 25.56 -18.98
C ILE A 88 -17.21 25.66 -17.47
N GLU A 89 -18.23 26.38 -17.04
CA GLU A 89 -18.59 26.46 -15.63
C GLU A 89 -20.08 26.20 -15.42
N SER A 90 -20.42 25.52 -14.33
CA SER A 90 -21.79 25.43 -13.85
C SER A 90 -21.86 25.45 -12.33
N SER A 91 -22.65 26.37 -11.81
CA SER A 91 -22.93 26.57 -10.38
C SER A 91 -24.41 26.31 -10.05
N GLU A 92 -25.09 25.49 -10.85
CA GLU A 92 -26.51 25.19 -10.63
C GLU A 92 -26.72 24.15 -9.51
N HIS A 93 -25.76 23.26 -9.27
CA HIS A 93 -25.87 22.26 -8.23
C HIS A 93 -25.63 22.85 -6.83
N PRO A 94 -26.45 22.52 -5.80
CA PRO A 94 -26.44 23.21 -4.51
C PRO A 94 -25.12 23.07 -3.73
N ALA A 95 -24.41 21.96 -3.87
CA ALA A 95 -23.21 21.64 -3.07
C ALA A 95 -21.89 21.64 -3.87
N ILE A 96 -21.95 21.63 -5.21
CA ILE A 96 -20.81 21.35 -6.07
C ILE A 96 -20.82 22.34 -7.23
N ASP A 97 -19.69 22.97 -7.49
CA ASP A 97 -19.48 23.76 -8.70
C ASP A 97 -18.67 22.94 -9.69
N TYR A 98 -19.14 22.86 -10.93
CA TYR A 98 -18.49 22.13 -12.01
C TYR A 98 -17.64 23.08 -12.84
N VAL A 99 -16.37 22.72 -13.02
CA VAL A 99 -15.43 23.47 -13.86
C VAL A 99 -14.79 22.52 -14.86
N GLY A 100 -15.05 22.76 -16.14
CA GLY A 100 -14.45 22.09 -17.28
C GLY A 100 -13.32 22.93 -17.87
N ARG A 101 -12.10 22.38 -17.90
CA ARG A 101 -10.94 23.04 -18.53
C ARG A 101 -10.33 22.12 -19.58
N GLU A 102 -9.81 22.74 -20.64
CA GLU A 102 -8.90 22.08 -21.57
C GLU A 102 -7.58 21.74 -20.86
N GLU A 103 -6.91 20.67 -21.31
CA GLU A 103 -5.62 20.26 -20.72
C GLU A 103 -4.53 21.30 -21.01
N GLU A 104 -3.83 21.74 -19.96
CA GLU A 104 -2.83 22.80 -20.04
C GLU A 104 -1.63 22.41 -20.93
N ALA A 105 -1.00 23.42 -21.55
CA ALA A 105 0.16 23.25 -22.41
C ALA A 105 1.32 22.58 -21.66
N GLY A 106 1.53 21.28 -21.91
CA GLY A 106 2.50 20.44 -21.18
C GLY A 106 1.95 19.05 -20.82
N GLY A 107 0.63 18.88 -20.90
CA GLY A 107 -0.01 17.58 -20.80
C GLY A 107 0.15 16.71 -22.06
N THR A 108 0.05 15.38 -21.92
CA THR A 108 0.22 14.43 -23.04
C THR A 108 -0.80 14.62 -24.14
N ASP A 109 -1.96 15.17 -23.80
CA ASP A 109 -3.06 15.35 -24.74
C ASP A 109 -3.03 16.70 -25.46
N SER A 110 -2.18 17.63 -25.01
CA SER A 110 -2.07 18.97 -25.60
C SER A 110 -1.49 18.97 -27.02
N LEU A 111 -0.81 17.90 -27.43
CA LEU A 111 -0.28 17.71 -28.78
C LEU A 111 -1.25 16.97 -29.71
N LEU A 112 -2.37 16.45 -29.18
CA LEU A 112 -3.31 15.63 -29.93
C LEU A 112 -4.54 16.45 -30.33
N LYS A 113 -5.01 16.22 -31.55
CA LYS A 113 -6.28 16.75 -32.06
C LYS A 113 -7.36 15.69 -31.93
N HIS A 114 -8.51 16.06 -31.39
CA HIS A 114 -9.63 15.15 -31.17
C HIS A 114 -10.67 15.35 -32.27
N TYR A 115 -11.19 14.25 -32.80
CA TYR A 115 -12.22 14.26 -33.83
C TYR A 115 -13.41 13.40 -33.42
N ILE A 116 -14.62 13.88 -33.70
CA ILE A 116 -15.87 13.14 -33.56
C ILE A 116 -16.28 12.63 -34.94
N GLY A 117 -16.52 11.32 -35.03
CA GLY A 117 -17.08 10.69 -36.22
C GLY A 117 -18.59 10.49 -36.05
N VAL A 118 -19.39 11.08 -36.92
CA VAL A 118 -20.83 10.76 -37.04
C VAL A 118 -20.98 9.83 -38.22
N TYR A 119 -21.33 8.57 -37.94
CA TYR A 119 -21.56 7.56 -38.96
C TYR A 119 -23.05 7.38 -39.19
N ASP A 120 -23.48 7.56 -40.43
CA ASP A 120 -24.85 7.26 -40.84
C ASP A 120 -24.87 5.90 -41.58
N PRO A 121 -25.44 4.84 -40.98
CA PRO A 121 -25.45 3.51 -41.56
C PRO A 121 -26.31 3.42 -42.83
N ALA A 122 -27.26 4.35 -43.03
CA ALA A 122 -28.13 4.34 -44.21
C ALA A 122 -27.43 4.88 -45.47
N THR A 123 -26.57 5.89 -45.31
CA THR A 123 -25.84 6.53 -46.42
C THR A 123 -24.41 6.01 -46.57
N GLY A 124 -23.89 5.28 -45.57
CA GLY A 124 -22.49 4.83 -45.55
C GLY A 124 -21.49 6.00 -45.42
N GLY A 125 -21.96 7.19 -45.05
CA GLY A 125 -21.14 8.38 -44.89
C GLY A 125 -20.57 8.50 -43.48
N LEU A 126 -19.26 8.72 -43.36
CA LEU A 126 -18.60 9.08 -42.10
C LEU A 126 -18.21 10.55 -42.13
N GLN A 127 -18.88 11.37 -41.32
CA GLN A 127 -18.54 12.77 -41.14
C GLN A 127 -17.57 12.91 -39.97
N VAL A 128 -16.41 13.50 -40.22
CA VAL A 128 -15.37 13.71 -39.20
C VAL A 128 -15.29 15.19 -38.88
N ILE A 129 -15.49 15.52 -37.62
CA ILE A 129 -15.60 16.89 -37.10
C ILE A 129 -14.54 17.10 -36.01
N GLU A 130 -13.77 18.19 -36.09
CA GLU A 130 -12.80 18.53 -35.03
C GLU A 130 -13.52 18.93 -33.74
N SER A 131 -13.03 18.43 -32.61
CA SER A 131 -13.67 18.57 -31.30
C SER A 131 -12.70 19.01 -30.21
N ARG A 132 -13.22 19.69 -29.19
CA ARG A 132 -12.47 20.10 -28.01
C ARG A 132 -12.57 19.02 -26.95
N LYS A 133 -11.44 18.48 -26.51
CA LYS A 133 -11.40 17.60 -25.33
C LYS A 133 -11.14 18.42 -24.08
N MET A 134 -11.97 18.22 -23.06
CA MET A 134 -11.84 18.91 -21.78
C MET A 134 -12.14 17.99 -20.61
N THR A 135 -11.57 18.30 -19.45
CA THR A 135 -11.79 17.53 -18.22
C THR A 135 -12.65 18.36 -17.28
N VAL A 136 -13.79 17.80 -16.89
CA VAL A 136 -14.72 18.42 -15.93
C VAL A 136 -14.40 17.93 -14.53
N ARG A 137 -14.25 18.86 -13.60
CA ARG A 137 -14.02 18.59 -12.17
C ARG A 137 -15.11 19.27 -11.35
N GLY A 138 -15.61 18.56 -10.34
CA GLY A 138 -16.49 19.12 -9.33
C GLY A 138 -15.68 19.63 -8.14
N ILE A 139 -15.96 20.85 -7.68
CA ILE A 139 -15.39 21.41 -6.46
C ILE A 139 -16.51 21.59 -5.45
N VAL A 140 -16.31 21.10 -4.23
CA VAL A 140 -17.31 21.20 -3.15
C VAL A 140 -17.31 22.63 -2.60
N ARG A 141 -18.48 23.29 -2.58
CA ARG A 141 -18.61 24.68 -2.12
C ARG A 141 -18.11 24.89 -0.70
N ALA A 142 -18.34 23.93 0.18
CA ALA A 142 -17.86 23.99 1.56
C ALA A 142 -16.33 24.06 1.67
N GLN A 143 -15.60 23.47 0.70
CA GLN A 143 -14.13 23.49 0.68
C GLN A 143 -13.58 24.75 0.00
N ASN A 144 -14.37 25.37 -0.88
CA ASN A 144 -14.01 26.60 -1.61
C ASN A 144 -14.41 27.89 -0.88
N ALA A 145 -15.07 27.81 0.28
CA ALA A 145 -15.36 28.99 1.09
C ALA A 145 -14.04 29.69 1.45
N ALA A 146 -13.90 30.95 1.03
CA ALA A 146 -12.70 31.74 1.26
C ALA A 146 -12.33 31.72 2.75
N PRO A 147 -11.04 31.69 3.11
CA PRO A 147 -10.59 31.71 4.50
C PRO A 147 -11.09 32.97 5.25
N GLU A 148 -11.52 34.01 4.54
CA GLU A 148 -12.14 35.20 5.13
C GLU A 148 -13.50 34.91 5.79
N ALA A 149 -14.29 33.96 5.26
CA ALA A 149 -15.55 33.54 5.89
C ALA A 149 -15.32 32.71 7.17
N PHE A 150 -14.13 32.13 7.33
CA PHE A 150 -13.70 31.48 8.59
C PHE A 150 -13.10 32.49 9.58
N ALA A 151 -12.62 33.65 9.12
CA ALA A 151 -12.09 34.71 9.98
C ALA A 151 -13.19 35.52 10.70
N GLU A 152 -14.40 35.60 10.14
CA GLU A 152 -15.50 36.36 10.74
C GLU A 152 -16.20 35.66 11.90
N LYS A 153 -15.94 34.36 12.13
CA LYS A 153 -16.51 33.60 13.25
C LYS A 153 -15.48 33.40 14.37
N GLY A 154 -15.21 34.46 15.12
CA GLY A 154 -14.82 34.37 16.54
C GLY A 154 -13.43 33.83 16.91
N ASP A 155 -12.64 33.28 15.97
CA ASP A 155 -11.30 32.77 16.24
C ASP A 155 -10.23 33.87 16.12
N TYR A 156 -10.37 34.95 16.90
CA TYR A 156 -9.17 35.69 17.28
C TYR A 156 -8.35 34.77 18.17
N LYS A 157 -7.47 33.97 17.55
CA LYS A 157 -6.42 33.24 18.26
C LYS A 157 -5.88 34.21 19.30
N ASN A 158 -5.98 33.84 20.57
CA ASN A 158 -5.57 34.73 21.65
C ASN A 158 -4.13 35.18 21.35
N MET A 159 -3.73 36.42 21.65
CA MET A 159 -2.38 36.92 21.36
C MET A 159 -1.28 35.95 21.87
N ARG A 160 -1.59 35.18 22.92
CA ARG A 160 -0.78 34.08 23.44
C ARG A 160 -0.67 32.87 22.48
N GLU A 161 -1.76 32.47 21.84
CA GLU A 161 -1.80 31.37 20.87
C GLU A 161 -1.05 31.74 19.59
N LEU A 162 -1.21 32.97 19.10
CA LEU A 162 -0.41 33.48 17.97
C LEU A 162 1.10 33.44 18.29
N ARG A 163 1.50 33.83 19.50
CA ARG A 163 2.90 33.74 19.96
C ARG A 163 3.38 32.29 20.10
N ASN A 164 2.52 31.39 20.57
CA ASN A 164 2.85 29.97 20.67
C ASN A 164 3.00 29.33 19.29
N ASP A 165 2.13 29.66 18.33
CA ASP A 165 2.15 29.16 16.95
C ASP A 165 3.43 29.62 16.23
N LEU A 166 3.76 30.91 16.32
CA LEU A 166 5.04 31.45 15.83
C LEU A 166 6.24 30.82 16.54
N GLY A 167 6.15 30.60 17.85
CA GLY A 167 7.19 29.94 18.64
C GLY A 167 7.37 28.45 18.32
N GLN A 168 6.31 27.77 17.90
CA GLN A 168 6.32 26.36 17.50
C GLN A 168 6.82 26.18 16.07
N THR A 169 6.46 27.08 15.16
CA THR A 169 6.90 27.06 13.75
C THR A 169 8.36 27.51 13.64
N PHE A 170 8.68 28.71 14.13
CA PHE A 170 9.98 29.36 13.91
C PHE A 170 10.93 29.38 15.13
N GLY A 171 10.46 29.00 16.31
CA GLY A 171 11.29 29.03 17.52
C GLY A 171 12.42 28.00 17.55
N THR A 172 13.40 28.22 18.44
CA THR A 172 14.50 27.27 18.70
C THR A 172 13.99 25.99 19.38
N LYS A 173 14.78 24.91 19.37
CA LYS A 173 14.42 23.65 20.06
C LYS A 173 14.06 23.87 21.54
N LYS A 174 14.70 24.84 22.21
CA LYS A 174 14.41 25.22 23.60
C LYS A 174 13.04 25.89 23.75
N SER A 175 12.68 26.82 22.86
CA SER A 175 11.37 27.48 22.93
C SER A 175 10.24 26.52 22.57
N LYS A 176 10.42 25.62 21.59
CA LYS A 176 9.44 24.58 21.27
C LYS A 176 9.19 23.65 22.47
N LYS A 177 10.26 23.23 23.15
CA LYS A 177 10.15 22.42 24.39
C LYS A 177 9.45 23.17 25.51
N ALA A 178 9.74 24.47 25.68
CA ALA A 178 9.07 25.29 26.70
C ALA A 178 7.57 25.43 26.43
N ILE A 179 7.18 25.68 25.17
CA ILE A 179 5.76 25.75 24.76
C ILE A 179 5.09 24.40 25.00
N ALA A 180 5.71 23.29 24.59
CA ALA A 180 5.20 21.93 24.82
C ALA A 180 5.01 21.64 26.33
N SER A 181 5.99 22.00 27.16
CA SER A 181 5.88 21.81 28.62
C SER A 181 4.77 22.67 29.23
N LEU A 182 4.53 23.87 28.70
CA LEU A 182 3.45 24.75 29.17
C LEU A 182 2.08 24.20 28.77
N THR A 183 1.96 23.62 27.57
CA THR A 183 0.73 22.96 27.12
C THR A 183 0.46 21.67 27.90
N GLU A 184 1.46 20.84 28.17
CA GLU A 184 1.32 19.61 28.96
C GLU A 184 0.88 19.92 30.40
N ASN A 185 1.50 20.91 31.04
CA ASN A 185 1.14 21.33 32.40
C ASN A 185 -0.25 22.00 32.48
N ALA A 186 -0.74 22.58 31.38
CA ALA A 186 -2.10 23.13 31.33
C ALA A 186 -3.16 22.03 31.29
N ILE A 187 -2.86 20.88 30.69
CA ILE A 187 -3.76 19.72 30.61
C ILE A 187 -3.82 18.99 31.97
N SER A 188 -2.70 18.91 32.69
CA SER A 188 -2.60 18.11 33.93
C SER A 188 -3.06 18.81 35.20
N LYS A 189 -3.31 20.13 35.20
CA LYS A 189 -3.81 20.84 36.38
C LYS A 189 -5.34 20.68 36.47
N PRO A 190 -5.89 19.91 37.44
CA PRO A 190 -7.28 20.10 37.80
C PRO A 190 -7.43 21.54 38.29
N ARG A 191 -8.42 22.26 37.78
CA ARG A 191 -8.67 23.66 38.08
C ARG A 191 -9.26 23.83 39.48
N THR A 192 -8.62 23.29 40.51
CA THR A 192 -8.95 23.45 41.93
C THR A 192 -7.69 23.12 42.74
N ALA A 193 -6.71 24.01 42.72
CA ALA A 193 -5.59 23.99 43.66
C ALA A 193 -5.79 25.12 44.67
N ALA A 194 -6.84 24.98 45.48
CA ALA A 194 -6.95 25.60 46.78
C ALA A 194 -7.50 24.53 47.73
N GLU A 195 -6.67 24.18 48.70
CA GLU A 195 -6.99 23.45 49.94
C GLU A 195 -7.51 22.00 49.86
N HIS A 196 -6.57 21.10 50.20
CA HIS A 196 -6.70 19.97 51.13
C HIS A 196 -7.93 19.02 51.04
N THR A 197 -7.62 17.78 50.64
CA THR A 197 -8.22 16.53 51.17
C THR A 197 -9.66 16.20 50.77
N GLU A 198 -10.01 16.16 49.48
CA GLU A 198 -11.22 15.48 48.98
C GLU A 198 -10.97 14.92 47.55
N PRO A 199 -11.64 13.82 47.12
CA PRO A 199 -11.46 13.27 45.79
C PRO A 199 -11.86 14.33 44.74
N VAL A 200 -10.99 14.49 43.74
CA VAL A 200 -11.11 15.49 42.67
C VAL A 200 -12.50 15.39 42.06
N LYS A 201 -13.37 16.35 42.38
CA LYS A 201 -14.66 16.52 41.69
C LYS A 201 -14.33 16.85 40.24
N HIS A 202 -14.51 15.88 39.36
CA HIS A 202 -14.46 16.10 37.92
C HIS A 202 -15.40 17.26 37.59
N ASP A 203 -14.87 18.27 36.88
CA ASP A 203 -15.68 19.40 36.40
C ASP A 203 -16.88 18.84 35.63
N ALA A 204 -18.07 19.45 35.76
CA ALA A 204 -19.32 18.89 35.22
C ALA A 204 -19.21 18.59 33.71
N VAL A 205 -18.40 19.38 33.00
CA VAL A 205 -18.06 19.19 31.59
C VAL A 205 -17.24 17.92 31.36
N THR A 206 -16.23 17.65 32.20
CA THR A 206 -15.41 16.44 32.11
C THR A 206 -16.21 15.19 32.46
N ALA A 207 -17.11 15.27 33.44
CA ALA A 207 -18.01 14.16 33.78
C ALA A 207 -19.00 13.86 32.64
N ALA A 208 -19.54 14.89 31.97
CA ALA A 208 -20.39 14.71 30.79
C ALA A 208 -19.62 14.12 29.61
N MET A 209 -18.37 14.54 29.38
CA MET A 209 -17.50 13.98 28.35
C MET A 209 -17.19 12.50 28.61
N LEU A 210 -16.87 12.13 29.86
CA LEU A 210 -16.64 10.73 30.24
C LEU A 210 -17.90 9.86 30.09
N ARG A 211 -19.10 10.41 30.35
CA ARG A 211 -20.37 9.71 30.11
C ARG A 211 -20.62 9.47 28.62
N ASN A 212 -20.39 10.48 27.77
CA ASN A 212 -20.49 10.33 26.32
C ASN A 212 -19.47 9.33 25.78
N MET A 213 -18.24 9.33 26.33
CA MET A 213 -17.25 8.31 26.00
C MET A 213 -17.72 6.91 26.42
N ALA A 214 -18.27 6.75 27.63
CA ALA A 214 -18.82 5.47 28.09
C ALA A 214 -19.91 4.94 27.14
N GLU A 215 -20.82 5.82 26.69
CA GLU A 215 -21.88 5.49 25.71
C GLU A 215 -21.30 5.05 24.36
N VAL A 216 -20.29 5.76 23.83
CA VAL A 216 -19.61 5.40 22.57
C VAL A 216 -18.77 4.11 22.72
N THR A 217 -18.18 3.88 23.89
CA THR A 217 -17.36 2.68 24.17
C THR A 217 -18.17 1.44 24.51
N SER A 218 -19.49 1.56 24.75
CA SER A 218 -20.36 0.42 25.06
C SER A 218 -20.44 -0.62 23.93
N GLY A 219 -20.20 -0.20 22.69
CA GLY A 219 -20.09 -1.07 21.52
C GLY A 219 -18.67 -1.55 21.20
N MET A 220 -17.67 -1.22 22.02
CA MET A 220 -16.31 -1.73 21.84
C MET A 220 -16.20 -3.15 22.41
N ALA A 221 -15.59 -4.04 21.62
CA ALA A 221 -15.27 -5.39 22.08
C ALA A 221 -14.46 -5.34 23.37
N THR A 222 -14.80 -6.23 24.30
CA THR A 222 -14.08 -6.33 25.58
C THR A 222 -12.61 -6.69 25.32
N THR A 223 -11.73 -6.38 26.27
CA THR A 223 -10.30 -6.72 26.14
C THR A 223 -10.09 -8.22 25.97
N GLU A 224 -10.99 -9.03 26.52
CA GLU A 224 -10.98 -10.49 26.42
C GLU A 224 -11.38 -10.94 25.00
N GLU A 225 -12.42 -10.35 24.41
CA GLU A 225 -12.81 -10.59 23.01
C GLU A 225 -11.72 -10.16 22.02
N LEU A 226 -11.02 -9.06 22.28
CA LEU A 226 -9.89 -8.66 21.44
C LEU A 226 -8.73 -9.66 21.53
N GLN A 227 -8.49 -10.23 22.71
CA GLN A 227 -7.46 -11.25 22.91
C GLN A 227 -7.84 -12.56 22.23
N THR A 228 -9.12 -12.98 22.28
CA THR A 228 -9.56 -14.18 21.56
C THR A 228 -9.40 -14.02 20.05
N VAL A 229 -9.72 -12.86 19.48
CA VAL A 229 -9.50 -12.58 18.05
C VAL A 229 -8.01 -12.64 17.69
N VAL A 230 -7.14 -12.08 18.55
CA VAL A 230 -5.68 -12.16 18.36
C VAL A 230 -5.20 -13.61 18.44
N ASP A 231 -5.73 -14.42 19.35
CA ASP A 231 -5.35 -15.82 19.50
C ASP A 231 -5.89 -16.71 18.37
N GLU A 232 -7.08 -16.42 17.85
CA GLU A 232 -7.63 -17.06 16.65
C GLU A 232 -6.83 -16.72 15.39
N SER A 233 -6.25 -15.51 15.32
CA SER A 233 -5.40 -15.12 14.19
C SER A 233 -4.06 -15.85 14.16
N LYS A 234 -3.60 -16.39 15.31
CA LYS A 234 -2.37 -17.17 15.36
C LYS A 234 -2.66 -18.57 14.79
N PRO A 235 -1.84 -19.10 13.87
CA PRO A 235 -2.02 -20.45 13.33
C PRO A 235 -1.59 -21.50 14.36
N ARG A 236 -2.38 -21.65 15.43
CA ARG A 236 -2.21 -22.65 16.48
C ARG A 236 -3.45 -23.54 16.50
N PRO A 237 -3.32 -24.84 16.82
CA PRO A 237 -4.47 -25.68 17.09
C PRO A 237 -5.32 -25.06 18.21
N ARG A 238 -6.64 -25.02 18.04
CA ARG A 238 -7.57 -24.55 19.08
C ARG A 238 -7.49 -25.48 20.30
N ALA A 239 -7.32 -24.90 21.49
CA ALA A 239 -7.27 -25.63 22.74
C ALA A 239 -8.69 -25.93 23.25
N ASN A 240 -8.89 -27.11 23.85
CA ASN A 240 -10.08 -27.38 24.63
C ASN A 240 -9.90 -26.84 26.06
N LEU A 241 -10.65 -25.79 26.42
CA LEU A 241 -10.56 -25.16 27.74
C LEU A 241 -11.33 -25.93 28.83
N ASP A 242 -12.24 -26.82 28.43
CA ASP A 242 -13.08 -27.59 29.34
C ASP A 242 -12.41 -28.91 29.79
N ALA A 243 -11.18 -29.18 29.33
CA ALA A 243 -10.47 -30.40 29.63
C ALA A 243 -9.93 -30.41 31.07
N GLU A 244 -10.34 -31.38 31.89
CA GLU A 244 -9.85 -31.56 33.26
C GLU A 244 -8.42 -32.10 33.31
N SER A 245 -8.00 -32.85 32.29
CA SER A 245 -6.63 -33.40 32.19
C SER A 245 -5.80 -32.65 31.16
N PRO A 246 -4.53 -32.31 31.45
CA PRO A 246 -3.63 -31.68 30.48
C PRO A 246 -3.43 -32.48 29.18
N LYS A 247 -3.64 -33.80 29.21
CA LYS A 247 -3.53 -34.68 28.04
C LYS A 247 -4.67 -34.49 27.05
N ASP A 248 -5.82 -34.02 27.52
CA ASP A 248 -7.07 -33.95 26.74
C ASP A 248 -7.32 -32.56 26.17
N VAL A 249 -6.47 -31.57 26.53
CA VAL A 249 -6.49 -30.21 25.94
C VAL A 249 -6.31 -30.24 24.43
N TYR A 250 -5.50 -31.19 23.93
CA TYR A 250 -5.31 -31.45 22.51
C TYR A 250 -5.41 -32.94 22.23
N THR A 251 -6.60 -33.37 21.80
CA THR A 251 -6.84 -34.77 21.45
C THR A 251 -6.11 -35.15 20.16
N ILE A 252 -5.67 -36.41 20.10
CA ILE A 252 -4.94 -36.95 18.95
C ILE A 252 -5.80 -36.91 17.68
N ASP A 253 -7.09 -37.17 17.83
CA ASP A 253 -8.05 -37.17 16.72
C ASP A 253 -8.22 -35.78 16.11
N TYR A 254 -8.18 -34.73 16.93
CA TYR A 254 -8.24 -33.35 16.47
C TYR A 254 -6.94 -32.88 15.80
N LEU A 255 -5.78 -33.23 16.36
CA LEU A 255 -4.47 -32.79 15.84
C LEU A 255 -4.10 -33.45 14.50
N VAL A 256 -4.44 -34.73 14.30
CA VAL A 256 -4.03 -35.51 13.12
C VAL A 256 -5.20 -35.76 12.15
N GLY A 257 -6.42 -35.82 12.66
CA GLY A 257 -7.61 -36.25 11.92
C GLY A 257 -7.76 -37.78 11.92
N THR A 258 -8.99 -38.24 12.10
CA THR A 258 -9.35 -39.67 12.10
C THR A 258 -9.07 -40.35 10.76
N GLU A 259 -9.27 -39.64 9.65
CA GLU A 259 -9.03 -40.15 8.30
C GLU A 259 -7.54 -40.35 8.02
N THR A 260 -6.71 -39.38 8.37
CA THR A 260 -5.24 -39.47 8.23
C THR A 260 -4.70 -40.64 9.07
N MET A 261 -5.22 -40.83 10.28
CA MET A 261 -4.83 -41.93 11.16
C MET A 261 -5.15 -43.31 10.58
N LYS A 262 -6.18 -43.45 9.73
CA LYS A 262 -6.46 -44.75 9.07
C LYS A 262 -5.43 -45.07 8.00
N VAL A 263 -4.97 -44.05 7.26
CA VAL A 263 -4.07 -44.20 6.11
C VAL A 263 -2.63 -44.51 6.53
N ILE A 264 -2.17 -44.03 7.68
CA ILE A 264 -0.76 -44.16 8.09
C ILE A 264 -0.38 -45.62 8.37
N PRO A 265 0.57 -46.20 7.60
CA PRO A 265 1.05 -47.56 7.81
C PRO A 265 2.05 -47.61 8.97
N VAL A 266 1.86 -48.55 9.89
CA VAL A 266 2.70 -48.72 11.10
C VAL A 266 3.17 -50.17 11.32
N LYS A 267 2.70 -51.11 10.49
CA LYS A 267 3.05 -52.54 10.62
C LYS A 267 4.55 -52.77 10.54
N GLU A 268 5.23 -52.12 9.59
CA GLU A 268 6.69 -52.19 9.42
C GLU A 268 7.44 -51.84 10.72
N TRP A 269 7.01 -50.79 11.41
CA TRP A 269 7.63 -50.37 12.68
C TRP A 269 7.27 -51.31 13.83
N GLN A 270 6.06 -51.86 13.85
CA GLN A 270 5.68 -52.85 14.86
C GLN A 270 6.50 -54.13 14.72
N ASP A 271 6.71 -54.59 13.49
CA ASP A 271 7.42 -55.83 13.23
C ASP A 271 8.92 -55.66 13.45
N ALA A 272 9.50 -54.52 13.06
CA ALA A 272 10.90 -54.18 13.38
C ALA A 272 11.15 -54.06 14.89
N VAL A 273 10.21 -53.49 15.66
CA VAL A 273 10.32 -53.45 17.14
C VAL A 273 10.24 -54.85 17.74
N LYS A 274 9.37 -55.74 17.24
CA LYS A 274 9.30 -57.13 17.69
C LYS A 274 10.57 -57.90 17.37
N ALA A 275 11.16 -57.66 16.20
CA ALA A 275 12.44 -58.23 15.76
C ALA A 275 13.66 -57.65 16.50
N LYS A 276 13.46 -56.61 17.34
CA LYS A 276 14.52 -55.85 18.03
C LYS A 276 15.55 -55.24 17.07
N GLU A 277 15.12 -54.93 15.86
CA GLU A 277 15.96 -54.27 14.87
C GLU A 277 16.02 -52.76 15.12
N GLN A 278 17.17 -52.14 14.79
CA GLN A 278 17.35 -50.70 14.94
C GLN A 278 16.70 -49.98 13.75
N ILE A 279 15.65 -49.20 14.04
CA ILE A 279 14.95 -48.41 13.01
C ILE A 279 15.67 -47.06 12.86
N ILE A 280 16.43 -46.91 11.77
CA ILE A 280 17.06 -45.65 11.41
C ILE A 280 16.05 -44.80 10.63
N THR A 281 15.70 -43.64 11.17
CA THR A 281 14.81 -42.66 10.52
C THR A 281 15.51 -41.31 10.34
N SER A 282 14.93 -40.43 9.53
CA SER A 282 15.46 -39.10 9.22
C SER A 282 15.67 -38.23 10.47
N SER A 283 14.85 -38.42 11.51
CA SER A 283 14.94 -37.72 12.79
C SER A 283 15.33 -38.65 13.94
N LYS A 284 16.39 -38.29 14.68
CA LYS A 284 16.83 -38.97 15.91
C LYS A 284 15.74 -38.99 16.99
N PHE A 285 14.91 -37.94 17.03
CA PHE A 285 13.81 -37.86 17.99
C PHE A 285 12.80 -38.99 17.81
N VAL A 286 12.54 -39.37 16.55
CA VAL A 286 11.58 -40.43 16.23
C VAL A 286 12.20 -41.80 16.51
N SER A 287 13.47 -42.02 16.12
CA SER A 287 14.16 -43.31 16.37
C SER A 287 14.18 -43.69 17.85
N ASP A 288 14.46 -42.72 18.73
CA ASP A 288 14.56 -42.98 20.18
C ASP A 288 13.19 -43.26 20.81
N ARG A 289 12.12 -42.69 20.26
CA ARG A 289 10.76 -42.77 20.82
C ARG A 289 9.93 -43.93 20.29
N ILE A 290 10.30 -44.54 19.16
CA ILE A 290 9.57 -45.70 18.62
C ILE A 290 9.57 -46.86 19.62
N GLN A 291 10.70 -47.13 20.29
CA GLN A 291 10.80 -48.21 21.27
C GLN A 291 9.88 -47.98 22.48
N LEU A 292 9.80 -46.73 22.96
CA LEU A 292 8.97 -46.34 24.09
C LEU A 292 7.46 -46.32 23.74
N ALA A 293 7.12 -46.00 22.50
CA ALA A 293 5.75 -45.92 22.03
C ALA A 293 5.17 -47.27 21.56
N SER A 294 5.97 -48.35 21.61
CA SER A 294 5.62 -49.70 21.13
C SER A 294 4.33 -50.27 21.72
N SER A 295 3.96 -49.88 22.94
CA SER A 295 2.77 -50.36 23.64
C SER A 295 1.44 -49.85 23.06
N SER A 296 1.45 -48.78 22.26
CA SER A 296 0.21 -48.17 21.74
C SER A 296 0.31 -47.82 20.26
N VAL A 297 -0.56 -48.43 19.46
CA VAL A 297 -0.62 -48.24 18.00
C VAL A 297 -0.87 -46.78 17.62
N GLN A 298 -1.73 -46.08 18.37
CA GLN A 298 -2.04 -44.68 18.13
C GLN A 298 -0.79 -43.78 18.26
N LYS A 299 0.04 -43.99 19.29
CA LYS A 299 1.27 -43.19 19.46
C LYS A 299 2.29 -43.46 18.36
N LEU A 300 2.41 -44.70 17.87
CA LEU A 300 3.27 -45.02 16.73
C LEU A 300 2.79 -44.32 15.44
N LYS A 301 1.48 -44.28 15.20
CA LYS A 301 0.90 -43.53 14.06
C LYS A 301 1.19 -42.04 14.17
N VAL A 302 1.06 -41.46 15.35
CA VAL A 302 1.39 -40.05 15.62
C VAL A 302 2.88 -39.78 15.37
N LEU A 303 3.77 -40.66 15.80
CA LEU A 303 5.21 -40.52 15.53
C LEU A 303 5.54 -40.59 14.04
N ARG A 304 4.86 -41.47 13.29
CA ARG A 304 5.01 -41.55 11.84
C ARG A 304 4.49 -40.30 11.13
N TYR A 305 3.36 -39.75 11.60
CA TYR A 305 2.83 -38.47 11.11
C TYR A 305 3.76 -37.30 11.40
N LEU A 306 4.31 -37.24 12.62
CA LEU A 306 5.28 -36.21 13.01
C LEU A 306 6.55 -36.27 12.15
N LEU A 307 7.04 -37.47 11.83
CA LEU A 307 8.15 -37.64 10.90
C LEU A 307 7.83 -37.06 9.52
N ALA A 308 6.64 -37.35 8.98
CA ALA A 308 6.21 -36.79 7.69
C ALA A 308 6.13 -35.26 7.72
N ILE A 309 5.64 -34.66 8.82
CA ILE A 309 5.62 -33.20 9.00
C ILE A 309 7.04 -32.65 9.07
N LEU A 310 7.97 -33.29 9.77
CA LEU A 310 9.36 -32.83 9.87
C LEU A 310 10.07 -32.89 8.52
N GLU A 311 9.82 -33.93 7.72
CA GLU A 311 10.34 -34.04 6.36
C GLU A 311 9.74 -32.99 5.43
N PHE A 312 8.43 -32.77 5.52
CA PHE A 312 7.75 -31.70 4.79
C PHE A 312 8.26 -30.32 5.18
N TYR A 313 8.43 -30.06 6.48
CA TYR A 313 9.01 -28.82 6.98
C TYR A 313 10.44 -28.66 6.49
N GLY A 314 11.27 -29.70 6.59
CA GLY A 314 12.64 -29.67 6.07
C GLY A 314 12.71 -29.40 4.57
N ALA A 315 11.77 -29.93 3.79
CA ALA A 315 11.68 -29.68 2.34
C ALA A 315 11.14 -28.27 2.00
N THR A 316 10.27 -27.70 2.84
CA THR A 316 9.65 -26.39 2.63
C THR A 316 10.45 -25.23 3.23
N THR A 317 11.29 -25.49 4.23
CA THR A 317 12.25 -24.51 4.71
C THR A 317 13.44 -24.42 3.76
N PRO A 318 13.68 -23.27 3.10
CA PRO A 318 14.87 -23.09 2.29
C PRO A 318 16.08 -22.87 3.20
N ALA A 319 16.63 -23.94 3.78
CA ALA A 319 17.85 -23.87 4.57
C ALA A 319 18.99 -24.63 3.86
N ALA A 320 20.04 -23.87 3.50
CA ALA A 320 21.39 -24.30 3.11
C ALA A 320 21.79 -24.40 1.62
N ALA A 321 21.11 -23.71 0.68
CA ALA A 321 21.70 -23.44 -0.64
C ALA A 321 22.85 -22.41 -0.63
N CYS A 322 23.17 -21.79 0.52
CA CYS A 322 24.19 -20.72 0.63
C CYS A 322 25.45 -21.10 1.46
N ALA A 323 25.67 -22.36 1.83
CA ALA A 323 26.83 -22.74 2.65
C ALA A 323 27.67 -23.91 2.12
N ARG A 324 27.65 -24.16 0.81
CA ARG A 324 28.65 -25.01 0.13
C ARG A 324 28.76 -24.62 -1.34
N SER A 325 29.36 -23.46 -1.59
CA SER A 325 30.04 -23.28 -2.87
C SER A 325 31.20 -24.30 -2.94
N PRO A 326 31.39 -25.01 -4.06
CA PRO A 326 32.56 -25.86 -4.21
C PRO A 326 33.79 -24.95 -4.12
N LYS A 327 34.74 -25.30 -3.24
CA LYS A 327 36.05 -24.63 -3.21
C LYS A 327 36.59 -24.61 -4.63
N ARG A 328 36.70 -23.41 -5.20
CA ARG A 328 37.34 -23.16 -6.49
C ARG A 328 38.68 -23.87 -6.45
N MET A 329 38.82 -24.95 -7.22
CA MET A 329 40.10 -25.62 -7.44
C MET A 329 41.06 -24.55 -7.94
N SER A 330 41.94 -24.09 -7.06
CA SER A 330 43.06 -23.24 -7.43
C SER A 330 43.94 -24.10 -8.33
N CYS A 331 43.91 -23.79 -9.62
CA CYS A 331 44.89 -24.25 -10.57
C CYS A 331 46.28 -23.91 -10.02
N ALA A 332 47.00 -24.94 -9.60
CA ALA A 332 48.41 -24.83 -9.27
C ALA A 332 49.16 -24.46 -10.55
N ARG A 333 49.64 -23.22 -10.62
CA ARG A 333 50.83 -22.88 -11.41
C ARG A 333 51.97 -22.65 -10.43
N PRO A 334 53.10 -23.34 -10.56
CA PRO A 334 54.28 -23.08 -9.75
C PRO A 334 54.95 -21.81 -10.29
N CYS A 335 55.22 -20.84 -9.41
CA CYS A 335 56.13 -19.75 -9.73
C CYS A 335 57.36 -19.78 -8.80
N PRO A 336 58.54 -19.40 -9.32
CA PRO A 336 59.81 -19.92 -8.88
C PRO A 336 60.45 -19.05 -7.79
N ALA A 337 61.37 -19.67 -7.05
CA ALA A 337 62.19 -19.04 -6.04
C ALA A 337 63.10 -17.94 -6.62
N SER A 338 63.12 -16.76 -6.01
CA SER A 338 64.31 -15.91 -6.00
C SER A 338 64.33 -14.94 -4.80
N ARG A 339 65.28 -15.19 -3.90
CA ARG A 339 66.16 -14.23 -3.20
C ARG A 339 65.59 -12.85 -2.84
N ARG A 340 65.61 -12.50 -1.55
CA ARG A 340 66.74 -11.77 -0.92
C ARG A 340 66.45 -11.52 0.57
N ARG A 341 67.34 -12.10 1.38
CA ARG A 341 67.89 -11.59 2.66
C ARG A 341 67.84 -10.06 2.75
N TRP A 342 67.59 -9.52 3.95
CA TRP A 342 68.43 -8.50 4.63
C TRP A 342 68.08 -8.48 6.13
N ARG A 343 69.07 -8.83 6.95
CA ARG A 343 69.11 -8.54 8.39
C ARG A 343 69.56 -7.09 8.54
N GLY A 344 68.93 -6.36 9.44
CA GLY A 344 69.38 -5.05 9.90
C GLY A 344 69.18 -4.98 11.41
N THR A 345 70.29 -5.10 12.13
CA THR A 345 70.49 -4.90 13.56
C THR A 345 70.32 -3.43 13.94
N SER A 346 69.84 -3.16 15.16
CA SER A 346 70.39 -2.08 16.01
C SER A 346 69.84 -2.22 17.43
N SER A 347 70.77 -2.36 18.37
CA SER A 347 70.60 -2.19 19.81
C SER A 347 70.56 -0.71 20.20
N ALA A 348 69.83 -0.41 21.28
CA ALA A 348 70.14 0.59 22.34
C ALA A 348 68.83 0.86 23.11
N SER A 349 68.77 1.19 24.40
CA SER A 349 69.62 1.12 25.58
C SER A 349 68.75 1.71 26.71
N SER A 350 69.02 1.31 27.96
CA SER A 350 68.75 2.05 29.23
C SER A 350 67.28 2.37 29.60
N ARG A 351 66.75 1.71 30.64
CA ARG A 351 66.78 2.11 32.08
C ARG A 351 66.07 3.43 32.36
N ILE A 352 64.88 3.37 32.97
CA ILE A 352 64.45 4.28 34.05
C ILE A 352 63.70 3.45 35.11
N THR A 353 64.10 3.68 36.35
CA THR A 353 63.65 3.22 37.67
C THR A 353 62.16 3.34 37.97
N ALA A 354 61.57 2.31 38.59
CA ALA A 354 61.19 2.27 40.02
C ALA A 354 60.76 0.83 40.38
#